data_AF-A0A257TG98-F1
#
_entry.id   AF-A0A257TG98-F1
#
_cell.length_a   1.000
_cell.length_b   1.000
_cell.length_c   1.000
_cell.angle_alpha   90.00
_cell.angle_beta   90.00
_cell.angle_gamma   90.00
#
_symmetry.space_group_name_H-M   'P 1'
#
loop_
_entity.id
_entity.type
_entity.pdbx_description
1 polymer ?
#
loop_
_entity_poly.entity_id
_entity_poly.type
_entity_poly.pdbx_seq_one_letter_code
_entity_poly.pdbx_strand_id
1 'polypeptide(L)'
;MPRLVFWLFDALGLPSPHSSKRSKPGRQGDKSPRRRNVVGQTMCGERLELRSVPSATPIVGTAIPVTGFENAPLTNVPVASFTQGDGSAPASNFVATVFWGDGSSSAGTVVESGTTYFVYGSHTYTDVSNAPIVVGIQDGTTPSNIALVTDPATILPLLPDGTQGTADQRFVYEALKTTLQRPISMAEVNYWTAQYEKNHQDPQTFGYMLLEVTPPYEYARDEIDSSFYTYLHRAADPAGENYFLTLKLNSQGTTSGPGTETRTAALLINSDEFYADSGGTIDGFITTVFEDALKRAPSASDLAFFGYQLTHGLTHIEFATTVLNSYEYQVDQINGLFERYLGRPADPAGLAAFINNDGLGYGTTSNTETLLDTPEFYDRAVGLPLNTVEIRD
;
A
#
# COMPACT_ATOMS: atom_id res chain seq x y z
N MET A 1 1.47 -12.75 -4.30
CA MET A 1 1.96 -13.77 -3.34
C MET A 1 3.34 -14.40 -3.62
N PRO A 2 4.00 -14.35 -4.82
CA PRO A 2 5.34 -14.95 -4.96
C PRO A 2 6.49 -14.05 -4.48
N ARG A 3 6.29 -12.73 -4.35
CA ARG A 3 7.35 -11.78 -3.91
C ARG A 3 7.70 -11.86 -2.43
N LEU A 4 6.74 -12.19 -1.56
CA LEU A 4 6.94 -12.27 -0.11
C LEU A 4 7.88 -13.43 0.28
N VAL A 5 7.76 -14.56 -0.44
CA VAL A 5 8.58 -15.76 -0.19
C VAL A 5 10.05 -15.50 -0.52
N PHE A 6 10.35 -14.79 -1.60
CA PHE A 6 11.74 -14.52 -2.01
C PHE A 6 12.50 -13.61 -1.03
N TRP A 7 11.83 -12.57 -0.49
CA TRP A 7 12.45 -11.68 0.50
C TRP A 7 12.73 -12.42 1.83
N LEU A 8 11.87 -13.38 2.20
CA LEU A 8 11.97 -14.17 3.43
C LEU A 8 13.18 -15.13 3.45
N PHE A 9 13.58 -15.68 2.28
CA PHE A 9 14.77 -16.54 2.18
C PHE A 9 16.07 -15.75 2.36
N ASP A 10 16.17 -14.54 1.81
CA ASP A 10 17.33 -13.65 1.98
C ASP A 10 17.46 -13.15 3.43
N ALA A 11 16.34 -12.79 4.07
CA ALA A 11 16.32 -12.32 5.46
C ALA A 11 16.74 -13.41 6.49
N LEU A 12 16.48 -14.68 6.18
CA LEU A 12 16.86 -15.84 7.03
C LEU A 12 18.22 -16.46 6.63
N GLY A 13 18.92 -15.90 5.63
CA GLY A 13 20.20 -16.44 5.16
C GLY A 13 20.10 -17.85 4.55
N LEU A 14 18.93 -18.23 4.03
CA LEU A 14 18.67 -19.57 3.51
C LEU A 14 18.80 -19.62 1.96
N PRO A 15 19.36 -20.70 1.39
CA PRO A 15 19.46 -20.83 -0.06
C PRO A 15 18.08 -20.98 -0.73
N SER A 16 17.78 -20.15 -1.73
CA SER A 16 16.49 -20.14 -2.42
C SER A 16 16.20 -21.46 -3.18
N PRO A 17 14.97 -21.99 -3.14
CA PRO A 17 14.61 -23.20 -3.87
C PRO A 17 14.24 -22.90 -5.32
N HIS A 18 15.23 -22.88 -6.22
CA HIS A 18 15.22 -23.45 -7.59
C HIS A 18 16.14 -22.69 -8.58
N SER A 19 17.23 -23.36 -8.99
CA SER A 19 17.65 -23.33 -10.39
C SER A 19 17.98 -24.75 -10.84
N SER A 20 17.04 -25.44 -11.47
CA SER A 20 17.35 -26.67 -12.21
C SER A 20 17.27 -26.37 -13.70
N LYS A 21 18.43 -26.31 -14.36
CA LYS A 21 18.53 -26.22 -15.81
C LYS A 21 18.15 -27.57 -16.41
N ARG A 22 17.02 -27.63 -17.12
CA ARG A 22 16.63 -28.76 -17.97
C ARG A 22 17.66 -28.93 -19.11
N SER A 23 18.43 -30.01 -19.10
CA SER A 23 19.19 -30.49 -20.26
C SER A 23 18.35 -31.47 -21.09
N LYS A 24 18.33 -31.29 -22.42
CA LYS A 24 17.64 -32.17 -23.38
C LYS A 24 18.43 -33.49 -23.58
N PRO A 25 17.79 -34.64 -23.84
CA PRO A 25 18.52 -35.88 -24.11
C PRO A 25 18.84 -36.05 -25.60
N GLY A 26 20.09 -36.40 -25.89
CA GLY A 26 20.59 -36.81 -27.21
C GLY A 26 20.51 -38.33 -27.40
N ARG A 27 20.25 -38.74 -28.66
CA ARG A 27 20.17 -40.12 -29.16
C ARG A 27 21.37 -41.00 -28.79
N GLN A 28 21.11 -42.24 -28.37
CA GLN A 28 22.12 -43.28 -28.17
C GLN A 28 22.03 -44.33 -29.28
N GLY A 29 23.16 -44.58 -29.95
CA GLY A 29 23.34 -45.63 -30.95
C GLY A 29 24.12 -46.81 -30.37
N ASP A 30 23.66 -47.98 -30.77
CA ASP A 30 24.11 -49.36 -30.52
C ASP A 30 25.63 -49.62 -30.69
N LYS A 31 26.20 -50.45 -29.79
CA LYS A 31 27.06 -51.62 -30.12
C LYS A 31 27.48 -52.42 -28.88
N SER A 32 27.29 -53.73 -28.97
CA SER A 32 27.58 -54.77 -27.96
C SER A 32 29.00 -55.41 -28.17
N PRO A 33 29.42 -56.53 -27.50
CA PRO A 33 30.39 -56.55 -26.38
C PRO A 33 31.60 -57.51 -26.58
N ARG A 34 32.67 -57.46 -25.74
CA ARG A 34 33.66 -58.58 -25.64
C ARG A 34 34.34 -58.76 -24.25
N ARG A 35 33.92 -59.87 -23.60
CA ARG A 35 34.61 -60.96 -22.86
C ARG A 35 35.89 -60.74 -22.00
N ARG A 36 35.76 -61.29 -20.75
CA ARG A 36 36.69 -62.14 -19.95
C ARG A 36 37.99 -61.47 -19.44
N ASN A 37 38.40 -61.60 -18.17
CA ASN A 37 38.56 -62.84 -17.39
C ASN A 37 38.53 -62.60 -15.86
N VAL A 38 38.29 -63.69 -15.14
CA VAL A 38 38.16 -63.86 -13.68
C VAL A 38 39.54 -63.91 -12.98
N VAL A 39 39.55 -63.57 -11.68
CA VAL A 39 40.26 -64.21 -10.53
C VAL A 39 40.99 -63.20 -9.65
N GLY A 40 40.65 -63.17 -8.34
CA GLY A 40 41.63 -62.84 -7.30
C GLY A 40 41.21 -61.90 -6.15
N GLN A 41 40.51 -62.46 -5.16
CA GLN A 41 40.66 -62.22 -3.72
C GLN A 41 40.43 -60.82 -3.08
N THR A 42 39.39 -60.80 -2.23
CA THR A 42 39.21 -60.17 -0.91
C THR A 42 40.21 -59.10 -0.44
N MET A 43 39.74 -57.87 -0.25
CA MET A 43 40.22 -56.91 0.75
C MET A 43 39.05 -56.02 1.23
N CYS A 44 39.05 -55.71 2.53
CA CYS A 44 37.99 -55.11 3.35
C CYS A 44 37.08 -54.07 2.67
N GLY A 45 35.77 -54.32 2.74
CA GLY A 45 34.75 -53.30 2.54
C GLY A 45 34.74 -52.34 3.73
N GLU A 46 35.35 -51.18 3.56
CA GLU A 46 35.05 -50.02 4.40
C GLU A 46 33.65 -49.56 3.99
N ARG A 47 32.64 -50.05 4.71
CA ARG A 47 31.27 -49.58 4.59
C ARG A 47 31.29 -48.09 4.98
N LEU A 48 31.21 -47.22 3.98
CA LEU A 48 30.73 -45.85 4.18
C LEU A 48 29.31 -45.97 4.73
N GLU A 49 29.20 -46.11 6.05
CA GLU A 49 27.97 -45.83 6.76
C GLU A 49 27.61 -44.41 6.37
N LEU A 50 26.59 -44.25 5.51
CA LEU A 50 25.87 -42.99 5.40
C LEU A 50 25.44 -42.70 6.83
N ARG A 51 26.17 -41.82 7.53
CA ARG A 51 25.73 -41.32 8.83
C ARG A 51 24.37 -40.71 8.57
N SER A 52 23.31 -41.40 9.01
CA SER A 52 21.98 -40.81 9.06
C SER A 52 22.14 -39.54 9.86
N VAL A 53 21.95 -38.38 9.22
CA VAL A 53 21.81 -37.14 9.98
C VAL A 53 20.62 -37.39 10.91
N PRO A 54 20.78 -37.34 12.24
CA PRO A 54 19.65 -37.47 13.12
C PRO A 54 18.69 -36.34 12.75
N SER A 55 17.51 -36.70 12.24
CA SER A 55 16.48 -35.71 11.95
C SER A 55 16.04 -35.16 13.30
N ALA A 56 16.33 -33.89 13.56
CA ALA A 56 15.81 -33.20 14.74
C ALA A 56 14.28 -33.34 14.77
N THR A 57 13.70 -33.40 15.97
CA THR A 57 12.25 -33.31 16.12
C THR A 57 11.78 -31.99 15.52
N PRO A 58 10.74 -32.01 14.65
CA PRO A 58 10.28 -30.80 13.98
C PRO A 58 9.71 -29.81 14.99
N ILE A 59 9.90 -28.52 14.74
CA ILE A 59 9.22 -27.46 15.48
C ILE A 59 7.77 -27.40 15.00
N VAL A 60 6.81 -27.49 15.94
CA VAL A 60 5.38 -27.34 15.64
C VAL A 60 4.90 -26.08 16.34
N GLY A 61 4.59 -25.06 15.54
CA GLY A 61 4.16 -23.76 16.03
C GLY A 61 2.69 -23.45 15.73
N THR A 62 2.14 -22.57 16.55
CA THR A 62 0.82 -21.95 16.41
C THR A 62 0.99 -20.45 16.58
N ALA A 63 0.53 -19.65 15.63
CA ALA A 63 0.52 -18.20 15.78
C ALA A 63 -0.51 -17.77 16.82
N ILE A 64 -0.27 -16.63 17.46
CA ILE A 64 -1.17 -16.04 18.45
C ILE A 64 -1.72 -14.74 17.86
N PRO A 65 -3.05 -14.56 17.79
CA PRO A 65 -3.64 -13.33 17.27
C PRO A 65 -3.17 -12.12 18.07
N VAL A 66 -2.73 -11.08 17.36
CA VAL A 66 -2.32 -9.80 17.97
C VAL A 66 -3.35 -8.75 17.64
N THR A 67 -3.94 -8.16 18.67
CA THR A 67 -4.80 -6.99 18.54
C THR A 67 -4.13 -5.77 19.16
N GLY A 68 -4.33 -4.61 18.55
CA GLY A 68 -3.71 -3.38 19.00
C GLY A 68 -4.31 -2.17 18.31
N PHE A 69 -3.68 -1.02 18.53
CA PHE A 69 -4.05 0.22 17.90
C PHE A 69 -2.85 0.82 17.16
N GLU A 70 -3.12 1.54 16.08
CA GLU A 70 -2.11 2.38 15.44
C GLU A 70 -1.56 3.39 16.46
N ASN A 71 -0.27 3.71 16.33
CA ASN A 71 0.47 4.64 17.18
C ASN A 71 0.52 4.27 18.68
N ALA A 72 -0.03 3.12 19.08
CA ALA A 72 0.06 2.58 20.42
C ALA A 72 1.11 1.44 20.47
N PRO A 73 2.05 1.46 21.42
CA PRO A 73 3.10 0.45 21.48
C PRO A 73 2.56 -0.90 21.97
N LEU A 74 2.72 -1.93 21.15
CA LEU A 74 2.68 -3.32 21.59
C LEU A 74 3.95 -3.60 22.39
N THR A 75 3.81 -3.87 23.68
CA THR A 75 4.95 -4.11 24.58
C THR A 75 4.92 -5.54 25.08
N ASN A 76 5.90 -6.34 24.64
CA ASN A 76 6.11 -7.72 25.08
C ASN A 76 4.82 -8.57 24.96
N VAL A 77 4.18 -8.51 23.79
CA VAL A 77 2.97 -9.29 23.49
C VAL A 77 3.35 -10.66 22.94
N PRO A 78 2.63 -11.73 23.30
CA PRO A 78 2.86 -13.06 22.71
C PRO A 78 2.39 -13.06 21.25
N VAL A 79 3.26 -13.52 20.34
CA VAL A 79 2.98 -13.55 18.89
C VAL A 79 2.94 -14.97 18.32
N ALA A 80 3.53 -15.93 19.03
CA ALA A 80 3.50 -17.34 18.67
C ALA A 80 3.72 -18.23 19.89
N SER A 81 3.27 -19.47 19.80
CA SER A 81 3.69 -20.57 20.66
C SER A 81 4.23 -21.71 19.81
N PHE A 82 5.13 -22.52 20.36
CA PHE A 82 5.59 -23.72 19.69
C PHE A 82 6.03 -24.81 20.67
N THR A 83 6.17 -26.02 20.13
CA THR A 83 6.74 -27.18 20.83
C THR A 83 7.85 -27.78 19.97
N GLN A 84 8.84 -28.39 20.61
CA GLN A 84 9.83 -29.23 19.95
C GLN A 84 10.19 -30.40 20.86
N GLY A 85 9.98 -31.63 20.38
CA GLY A 85 10.24 -32.83 21.17
C GLY A 85 9.41 -32.87 22.46
N ASP A 86 10.06 -33.12 23.59
CA ASP A 86 9.47 -33.13 24.93
C ASP A 86 9.58 -31.78 25.66
N GLY A 87 10.07 -30.74 24.98
CA GLY A 87 10.26 -29.41 25.57
C GLY A 87 11.43 -29.32 26.54
N SER A 88 12.40 -30.23 26.47
CA SER A 88 13.60 -30.22 27.34
C SER A 88 14.71 -29.27 26.87
N ALA A 89 14.62 -28.73 25.65
CA ALA A 89 15.63 -27.81 25.12
C ALA A 89 15.53 -26.44 25.81
N PRO A 90 16.66 -25.82 26.21
CA PRO A 90 16.60 -24.49 26.79
C PRO A 90 16.11 -23.46 25.75
N ALA A 91 15.29 -22.49 26.18
CA ALA A 91 14.76 -21.43 25.30
C ALA A 91 15.85 -20.71 24.47
N SER A 92 17.06 -20.58 25.01
CA SER A 92 18.22 -19.97 24.33
C SER A 92 18.69 -20.71 23.08
N ASN A 93 18.25 -21.96 22.88
CA ASN A 93 18.52 -22.70 21.65
C ASN A 93 17.71 -22.20 20.47
N PHE A 94 16.67 -21.40 20.69
CA PHE A 94 15.78 -20.94 19.63
C PHE A 94 16.03 -19.49 19.29
N VAL A 95 16.08 -19.20 17.99
CA VAL A 95 16.10 -17.84 17.46
C VAL A 95 14.74 -17.59 16.82
N ALA A 96 14.07 -16.53 17.27
CA ALA A 96 12.81 -16.10 16.71
C ALA A 96 12.96 -14.73 16.01
N THR A 97 12.39 -14.60 14.81
CA THR A 97 12.26 -13.33 14.09
C THR A 97 10.78 -13.07 13.83
N VAL A 98 10.31 -11.88 14.20
CA VAL A 98 8.92 -11.44 14.02
C VAL A 98 8.89 -10.45 12.87
N PHE A 99 8.16 -10.78 11.80
CA PHE A 99 7.83 -9.87 10.72
C PHE A 99 6.42 -9.33 10.95
N TRP A 100 6.28 -8.02 11.11
CA TRP A 100 5.03 -7.40 11.56
C TRP A 100 4.01 -7.15 10.45
N GLY A 101 4.36 -7.48 9.21
CA GLY A 101 3.45 -7.33 8.06
C GLY A 101 3.41 -5.92 7.47
N ASP A 102 3.99 -4.92 8.13
CA ASP A 102 4.13 -3.53 7.65
C ASP A 102 5.50 -3.24 6.99
N GLY A 103 6.25 -4.29 6.67
CA GLY A 103 7.61 -4.20 6.13
C GLY A 103 8.71 -4.13 7.20
N SER A 104 8.36 -4.03 8.48
CA SER A 104 9.32 -4.08 9.58
C SER A 104 9.49 -5.49 10.15
N SER A 105 10.61 -5.70 10.85
CA SER A 105 10.89 -6.94 11.59
C SER A 105 11.69 -6.67 12.86
N SER A 106 11.51 -7.52 13.86
CA SER A 106 12.29 -7.49 15.10
C SER A 106 12.65 -8.89 15.59
N ALA A 107 13.66 -8.99 16.47
CA ALA A 107 13.96 -10.23 17.16
C ALA A 107 12.85 -10.54 18.18
N GLY A 108 12.41 -11.80 18.22
CA GLY A 108 11.48 -12.30 19.22
C GLY A 108 12.21 -12.83 20.46
N THR A 109 11.60 -12.65 21.64
CA THR A 109 12.09 -13.24 22.89
C THR A 109 11.40 -14.58 23.12
N VAL A 110 12.18 -15.66 23.20
CA VAL A 110 11.65 -17.01 23.47
C VAL A 110 11.64 -17.27 24.97
N VAL A 111 10.48 -17.65 25.50
CA VAL A 111 10.28 -17.99 26.91
C VAL A 111 9.68 -19.39 27.00
N GLU A 112 10.29 -20.25 27.81
CA GLU A 112 9.81 -21.60 28.07
C GLU A 112 8.77 -21.62 29.19
N SER A 113 7.72 -22.42 29.02
CA SER A 113 6.67 -22.65 30.01
C SER A 113 6.19 -24.10 29.94
N GLY A 114 6.75 -24.96 30.81
CA GLY A 114 6.52 -26.39 30.74
C GLY A 114 7.12 -26.98 29.46
N THR A 115 6.33 -27.68 28.66
CA THR A 115 6.78 -28.27 27.39
C THR A 115 6.59 -27.36 26.18
N THR A 116 6.14 -26.12 26.41
CA THR A 116 5.77 -25.16 25.36
C THR A 116 6.65 -23.92 25.46
N TYR A 117 7.02 -23.37 24.31
CA TYR A 117 7.74 -22.11 24.19
C TYR A 117 6.81 -21.03 23.66
N PHE A 118 6.96 -19.81 24.16
CA PHE A 118 6.25 -18.62 23.70
C PHE A 118 7.26 -17.65 23.10
N VAL A 119 6.88 -17.04 21.98
CA VAL A 119 7.64 -15.95 21.35
C VAL A 119 6.93 -14.66 21.68
N TYR A 120 7.65 -13.72 22.30
CA TYR A 120 7.19 -12.37 22.58
C TYR A 120 7.86 -11.36 21.66
N GLY A 121 7.10 -10.34 21.26
CA GLY A 121 7.59 -9.22 20.45
C GLY A 121 7.07 -7.87 20.96
N SER A 122 7.76 -6.81 20.55
CA SER A 122 7.30 -5.43 20.74
C SER A 122 7.36 -4.71 19.40
N HIS A 123 6.37 -3.87 19.13
CA HIS A 123 6.26 -3.10 17.89
C HIS A 123 5.30 -1.91 18.04
N THR A 124 5.37 -0.95 17.12
CA THR A 124 4.38 0.13 17.02
C THR A 124 4.04 0.30 15.55
N TYR A 125 2.80 0.01 15.21
CA TYR A 125 2.28 0.26 13.86
C TYR A 125 1.99 1.75 13.73
N THR A 126 2.38 2.36 12.61
CA THR A 126 2.11 3.77 12.31
C THR A 126 0.74 4.01 11.69
N ASP A 127 0.06 2.92 11.32
CA ASP A 127 -1.18 2.93 10.56
C ASP A 127 -1.97 1.66 10.91
N VAL A 128 -3.26 1.66 10.59
CA VAL A 128 -4.13 0.51 10.72
C VAL A 128 -3.66 -0.62 9.81
N SER A 129 -3.82 -1.86 10.26
CA SER A 129 -3.28 -3.00 9.56
C SER A 129 -4.00 -4.28 9.93
N ASN A 130 -4.28 -5.08 8.91
CA ASN A 130 -4.66 -6.48 9.05
C ASN A 130 -3.63 -7.44 8.44
N ALA A 131 -2.44 -6.92 8.12
CA ALA A 131 -1.39 -7.71 7.49
C ALA A 131 -0.96 -8.86 8.41
N PRO A 132 -0.65 -10.04 7.85
CA PRO A 132 -0.23 -11.18 8.65
C PRO A 132 1.11 -10.90 9.34
N ILE A 133 1.13 -11.12 10.66
CA ILE A 133 2.37 -11.31 11.39
C ILE A 133 2.91 -12.68 10.99
N VAL A 134 4.19 -12.72 10.63
CA VAL A 134 4.89 -13.98 10.34
C VAL A 134 6.00 -14.14 11.36
N VAL A 135 6.02 -15.25 12.08
CA VAL A 135 7.07 -15.57 13.04
C VAL A 135 7.90 -16.72 12.50
N GLY A 136 9.17 -16.46 12.24
CA GLY A 136 10.18 -17.47 11.93
C GLY A 136 10.85 -17.96 13.20
N ILE A 137 10.78 -19.27 13.45
CA ILE A 137 11.39 -19.93 14.60
C ILE A 137 12.44 -20.89 14.07
N GLN A 138 13.69 -20.73 14.50
CA GLN A 138 14.80 -21.57 14.10
C GLN A 138 15.44 -22.21 15.31
N ASP A 139 15.72 -23.51 15.23
CA ASP A 139 16.59 -24.20 16.17
C ASP A 139 18.05 -23.80 15.86
N GLY A 140 18.67 -23.03 16.75
CA GLY A 140 20.05 -22.57 16.63
C GLY A 140 21.09 -23.70 16.72
N THR A 141 20.70 -24.88 17.23
CA THR A 141 21.57 -26.07 17.25
C THR A 141 21.45 -26.89 15.97
N THR A 142 20.30 -26.80 15.30
CA THR A 142 20.03 -27.42 14.00
C THR A 142 19.41 -26.39 13.05
N PRO A 143 20.21 -25.51 12.42
CA PRO A 143 19.69 -24.36 11.67
C PRO A 143 18.75 -24.70 10.51
N SER A 144 18.73 -25.95 10.04
CA SER A 144 17.80 -26.44 9.03
C SER A 144 16.40 -26.76 9.57
N ASN A 145 16.21 -26.79 10.89
CA ASN A 145 14.93 -27.02 11.54
C ASN A 145 14.25 -25.66 11.82
N ILE A 146 13.28 -25.32 10.97
CA ILE A 146 12.62 -24.02 10.94
C ILE A 146 11.11 -24.24 10.90
N ALA A 147 10.38 -23.44 11.68
CA ALA A 147 8.94 -23.29 11.57
C ALA A 147 8.58 -21.84 11.20
N LEU A 148 7.56 -21.70 10.37
CA LEU A 148 6.91 -20.43 10.07
C LEU A 148 5.47 -20.53 10.53
N VAL A 149 5.06 -19.60 11.38
CA VAL A 149 3.66 -19.46 11.79
C VAL A 149 3.16 -18.08 11.39
N THR A 150 1.87 -17.99 11.07
CA THR A 150 1.29 -16.76 10.57
C THR A 150 -0.14 -16.59 11.06
N ASP A 151 -0.50 -15.35 11.40
CA ASP A 151 -1.86 -14.92 11.73
C ASP A 151 -1.99 -13.43 11.40
N PRO A 152 -3.10 -12.94 10.82
CA PRO A 152 -3.39 -11.51 10.75
C PRO A 152 -3.23 -10.81 12.09
N ALA A 153 -2.54 -9.65 12.08
CA ALA A 153 -2.74 -8.66 13.13
C ALA A 153 -4.14 -8.04 12.98
N THR A 154 -4.69 -7.48 14.05
CA THR A 154 -5.85 -6.58 13.98
C THR A 154 -5.46 -5.28 14.67
N ILE A 155 -4.95 -4.34 13.88
CA ILE A 155 -4.53 -3.01 14.32
C ILE A 155 -5.61 -2.02 13.92
N LEU A 156 -6.28 -1.47 14.93
CA LEU A 156 -7.42 -0.57 14.76
C LEU A 156 -7.01 0.89 14.85
N PRO A 157 -7.84 1.81 14.32
CA PRO A 157 -7.78 3.23 14.67
C PRO A 157 -7.83 3.44 16.18
N LEU A 158 -6.96 4.32 16.70
CA LEU A 158 -7.09 4.86 18.05
C LEU A 158 -7.85 6.19 17.98
N LEU A 159 -9.03 6.26 18.60
CA LEU A 159 -9.78 7.51 18.57
C LEU A 159 -9.07 8.61 19.37
N PRO A 160 -9.36 9.90 19.10
CA PRO A 160 -8.69 11.02 19.77
C PRO A 160 -8.82 11.05 21.29
N ASP A 161 -9.82 10.36 21.86
CA ASP A 161 -10.00 10.20 23.31
C ASP A 161 -9.24 9.02 23.92
N GLY A 162 -8.44 8.31 23.12
CA GLY A 162 -7.66 7.14 23.52
C GLY A 162 -8.49 5.84 23.63
N THR A 163 -9.74 5.85 23.17
CA THR A 163 -10.60 4.66 23.18
C THR A 163 -10.69 4.00 21.79
N GLN A 164 -11.22 2.79 21.75
CA GLN A 164 -11.52 2.08 20.49
C GLN A 164 -12.79 2.63 19.79
N GLY A 165 -13.72 3.19 20.57
CA GLY A 165 -15.07 3.56 20.12
C GLY A 165 -15.86 2.45 19.41
N THR A 166 -16.94 2.86 18.73
CA THR A 166 -17.76 1.99 17.88
C THR A 166 -17.13 1.79 16.50
N ALA A 167 -17.64 0.82 15.71
CA ALA A 167 -17.22 0.65 14.32
C ALA A 167 -17.48 1.92 13.49
N ASP A 168 -18.66 2.53 13.65
CA ASP A 168 -19.03 3.76 12.94
C ASP A 168 -18.12 4.94 13.30
N GLN A 169 -17.77 5.10 14.58
CA GLN A 169 -16.82 6.14 15.00
C GLN A 169 -15.44 5.94 14.36
N ARG A 170 -14.97 4.69 14.22
CA ARG A 170 -13.68 4.39 13.57
C ARG A 170 -13.73 4.63 12.07
N PHE A 171 -14.78 4.20 11.39
CA PHE A 171 -15.00 4.50 9.98
C PHE A 171 -14.99 6.01 9.72
N VAL A 172 -15.80 6.76 10.48
CA VAL A 172 -15.88 8.22 10.36
C VAL A 172 -14.54 8.89 10.67
N TYR A 173 -13.85 8.45 11.73
CA TYR A 173 -12.56 8.99 12.10
C TYR A 173 -11.52 8.80 10.99
N GLU A 174 -11.39 7.59 10.45
CA GLU A 174 -10.44 7.31 9.36
C GLU A 174 -10.82 8.04 8.07
N ALA A 175 -12.11 8.12 7.72
CA ALA A 175 -12.56 8.89 6.56
C ALA A 175 -12.20 10.37 6.68
N LEU A 176 -12.43 10.99 7.84
CA LEU A 176 -12.07 12.39 8.10
C LEU A 176 -10.55 12.60 8.10
N LYS A 177 -9.81 11.79 8.87
CA LYS A 177 -8.35 11.88 9.01
C LYS A 177 -7.64 11.71 7.67
N THR A 178 -8.06 10.72 6.87
CA THR A 178 -7.47 10.40 5.56
C THR A 178 -7.78 11.48 4.53
N THR A 179 -9.01 12.00 4.53
CA THR A 179 -9.48 12.98 3.55
C THR A 179 -8.95 14.38 3.82
N LEU A 180 -9.05 14.84 5.07
CA LEU A 180 -8.71 16.22 5.46
C LEU A 180 -7.24 16.37 5.87
N GLN A 181 -6.52 15.26 6.05
CA GLN A 181 -5.08 15.23 6.36
C GLN A 181 -4.66 16.10 7.55
N ARG A 182 -5.57 16.29 8.52
CA ARG A 182 -5.33 17.05 9.75
C ARG A 182 -5.80 16.28 10.99
N PRO A 183 -5.35 16.67 12.18
CA PRO A 183 -5.89 16.13 13.42
C PRO A 183 -7.42 16.35 13.51
N ILE A 184 -8.15 15.28 13.83
CA ILE A 184 -9.60 15.30 14.02
C ILE A 184 -9.90 15.25 15.51
N SER A 185 -10.81 16.11 15.98
CA SER A 185 -11.21 16.14 17.39
C SER A 185 -12.29 15.11 17.70
N MET A 186 -12.38 14.62 18.94
CA MET A 186 -13.46 13.68 19.31
C MET A 186 -14.86 14.29 19.19
N ALA A 187 -15.01 15.61 19.37
CA ALA A 187 -16.29 16.30 19.16
C ALA A 187 -16.73 16.25 17.69
N GLU A 188 -15.77 16.38 16.78
CA GLU A 188 -16.00 16.28 15.33
C GLU A 188 -16.33 14.85 14.92
N VAL A 189 -15.59 13.85 15.42
CA VAL A 189 -15.94 12.42 15.22
C VAL A 189 -17.38 12.15 15.65
N ASN A 190 -17.79 12.62 16.83
CA ASN A 190 -19.14 12.41 17.34
C ASN A 190 -20.21 13.10 16.48
N TYR A 191 -19.95 14.32 16.00
CA TYR A 191 -20.87 15.04 15.12
C TYR A 191 -21.08 14.28 13.80
N TRP A 192 -19.99 13.87 13.15
CA TRP A 192 -20.04 13.18 11.87
C TRP A 192 -20.58 11.76 11.99
N THR A 193 -20.30 11.05 13.09
CA THR A 193 -20.90 9.74 13.39
C THR A 193 -22.42 9.86 13.47
N ALA A 194 -22.93 10.89 14.15
CA ALA A 194 -24.38 11.11 14.21
C ALA A 194 -25.00 11.42 12.82
N GLN A 195 -24.27 12.10 11.93
CA GLN A 195 -24.74 12.29 10.54
C GLN A 195 -24.70 10.99 9.74
N TYR A 196 -23.64 10.19 9.89
CA TYR A 196 -23.50 8.89 9.24
C TYR A 196 -24.62 7.92 9.63
N GLU A 197 -24.86 7.75 10.94
CA GLU A 197 -25.91 6.88 11.48
C GLU A 197 -27.31 7.35 11.05
N LYS A 198 -27.56 8.67 11.05
CA LYS A 198 -28.84 9.24 10.62
C LYS A 198 -29.16 8.95 9.15
N ASN A 199 -28.12 8.84 8.31
CA ASN A 199 -28.24 8.52 6.89
C ASN A 199 -28.07 7.02 6.63
N HIS A 200 -28.50 6.17 7.57
CA HIS A 200 -28.53 4.71 7.43
C HIS A 200 -27.15 4.06 7.23
N GLN A 201 -26.09 4.68 7.75
CA GLN A 201 -24.73 4.17 7.64
C GLN A 201 -24.33 3.96 6.16
N ASP A 202 -24.77 4.86 5.28
CA ASP A 202 -24.45 4.83 3.86
C ASP A 202 -23.13 5.58 3.58
N PRO A 203 -22.03 4.88 3.21
CA PRO A 203 -20.72 5.50 2.99
C PRO A 203 -20.73 6.48 1.81
N GLN A 204 -21.52 6.22 0.77
CA GLN A 204 -21.67 7.12 -0.37
C GLN A 204 -22.26 8.47 0.06
N THR A 205 -23.38 8.46 0.79
CA THR A 205 -23.97 9.70 1.35
C THR A 205 -22.99 10.40 2.28
N PHE A 206 -22.19 9.66 3.06
CA PHE A 206 -21.17 10.25 3.92
C PHE A 206 -20.06 10.95 3.13
N GLY A 207 -19.53 10.31 2.09
CA GLY A 207 -18.54 10.89 1.18
C GLY A 207 -19.05 12.18 0.57
N TYR A 208 -20.25 12.17 0.00
CA TYR A 208 -20.90 13.36 -0.56
C TYR A 208 -21.05 14.48 0.47
N MET A 209 -21.49 14.16 1.70
CA MET A 209 -21.58 15.14 2.78
C MET A 209 -20.22 15.75 3.13
N LEU A 210 -19.19 14.91 3.24
CA LEU A 210 -17.84 15.33 3.62
C LEU A 210 -17.16 16.18 2.53
N LEU A 211 -17.27 15.78 1.27
CA LEU A 211 -16.49 16.37 0.18
C LEU A 211 -17.18 17.55 -0.48
N GLU A 212 -18.52 17.54 -0.59
CA GLU A 212 -19.22 18.45 -1.51
C GLU A 212 -20.16 19.44 -0.84
N VAL A 213 -20.87 19.05 0.22
CA VAL A 213 -22.04 19.84 0.69
C VAL A 213 -21.94 20.40 2.10
N THR A 214 -20.88 20.12 2.85
CA THR A 214 -20.76 20.61 4.23
C THR A 214 -19.82 21.82 4.33
N PRO A 215 -20.34 23.04 4.59
CA PRO A 215 -19.53 24.18 4.96
C PRO A 215 -18.64 23.87 6.19
N PRO A 216 -17.37 24.33 6.21
CA PRO A 216 -16.80 25.34 5.33
C PRO A 216 -16.28 24.84 3.96
N TYR A 217 -16.65 23.63 3.53
CA TYR A 217 -16.15 22.95 2.33
C TYR A 217 -14.65 22.68 2.41
N GLU A 218 -14.23 22.12 3.53
CA GLU A 218 -12.82 21.97 3.88
C GLU A 218 -12.04 21.18 2.82
N TYR A 219 -12.54 20.01 2.39
CA TYR A 219 -11.91 19.22 1.33
C TYR A 219 -11.72 20.02 0.03
N ALA A 220 -12.75 20.75 -0.40
CA ALA A 220 -12.68 21.57 -1.60
C ALA A 220 -11.63 22.68 -1.48
N ARG A 221 -11.48 23.27 -0.29
CA ARG A 221 -10.46 24.28 -0.01
C ARG A 221 -9.06 23.66 0.01
N ASP A 222 -8.89 22.50 0.62
CA ASP A 222 -7.62 21.77 0.64
C ASP A 222 -7.16 21.40 -0.78
N GLU A 223 -8.07 20.99 -1.66
CA GLU A 223 -7.75 20.73 -3.07
C GLU A 223 -7.32 21.99 -3.83
N ILE A 224 -7.98 23.13 -3.55
CA ILE A 224 -7.61 24.43 -4.13
C ILE A 224 -6.21 24.80 -3.65
N ASP A 225 -5.97 24.76 -2.34
CA ASP A 225 -4.67 25.08 -1.75
C ASP A 225 -3.57 24.17 -2.30
N SER A 226 -3.83 22.87 -2.40
CA SER A 226 -2.92 21.90 -3.01
C SER A 226 -2.58 22.25 -4.46
N SER A 227 -3.57 22.71 -5.24
CA SER A 227 -3.36 23.17 -6.61
C SER A 227 -2.50 24.43 -6.67
N PHE A 228 -2.69 25.38 -5.75
CA PHE A 228 -1.85 26.57 -5.64
C PHE A 228 -0.40 26.22 -5.28
N TYR A 229 -0.19 25.32 -4.31
CA TYR A 229 1.15 24.85 -3.97
C TYR A 229 1.82 24.10 -5.11
N THR A 230 1.05 23.31 -5.87
CA THR A 230 1.62 22.52 -6.97
C THR A 230 1.99 23.37 -8.17
N TYR A 231 1.15 24.31 -8.58
CA TYR A 231 1.34 25.02 -9.85
C TYR A 231 1.89 26.44 -9.67
N LEU A 232 1.55 27.14 -8.59
CA LEU A 232 2.08 28.50 -8.33
C LEU A 232 3.15 28.53 -7.24
N HIS A 233 3.50 27.38 -6.67
CA HIS A 233 4.53 27.20 -5.64
C HIS A 233 4.36 28.13 -4.43
N ARG A 234 3.09 28.47 -4.12
CA ARG A 234 2.71 29.32 -2.98
C ARG A 234 1.33 28.94 -2.45
N ALA A 235 0.99 29.45 -1.27
CA ALA A 235 -0.37 29.35 -0.75
C ALA A 235 -1.35 30.21 -1.56
N ALA A 236 -2.61 29.78 -1.62
CA ALA A 236 -3.70 30.64 -2.07
C ALA A 236 -3.87 31.80 -1.10
N ASP A 237 -4.12 33.00 -1.61
CA ASP A 237 -4.64 34.07 -0.77
C ASP A 237 -6.16 33.91 -0.57
N PRO A 238 -6.76 34.51 0.47
CA PRO A 238 -8.18 34.32 0.76
C PRO A 238 -9.13 34.74 -0.37
N ALA A 239 -8.74 35.66 -1.25
CA ALA A 239 -9.58 36.06 -2.38
C ALA A 239 -9.49 35.04 -3.53
N GLY A 240 -8.28 34.58 -3.84
CA GLY A 240 -8.04 33.51 -4.81
C GLY A 240 -8.75 32.21 -4.42
N GLU A 241 -8.58 31.77 -3.17
CA GLU A 241 -9.22 30.56 -2.65
C GLU A 241 -10.76 30.65 -2.77
N ASN A 242 -11.37 31.76 -2.35
CA ASN A 242 -12.82 31.95 -2.46
C ASN A 242 -13.31 32.07 -3.92
N TYR A 243 -12.50 32.61 -4.82
CA TYR A 243 -12.83 32.64 -6.25
C TYR A 243 -12.94 31.22 -6.81
N PHE A 244 -11.94 30.37 -6.58
CA PHE A 244 -11.95 28.99 -7.06
C PHE A 244 -13.00 28.14 -6.37
N LEU A 245 -13.23 28.35 -5.07
CA LEU A 245 -14.33 27.68 -4.36
C LEU A 245 -15.69 28.05 -4.98
N THR A 246 -15.89 29.33 -5.29
CA THR A 246 -17.12 29.78 -5.95
C THR A 246 -17.28 29.14 -7.33
N LEU A 247 -16.19 28.99 -8.10
CA LEU A 247 -16.23 28.27 -9.38
C LEU A 247 -16.56 26.79 -9.20
N LYS A 248 -16.02 26.14 -8.17
CA LYS A 248 -16.29 24.73 -7.86
C LYS A 248 -17.77 24.54 -7.49
N LEU A 249 -18.32 25.40 -6.62
CA LEU A 249 -19.71 25.33 -6.14
C LEU A 249 -20.76 25.78 -7.20
N ASN A 250 -20.48 26.81 -7.99
CA ASN A 250 -21.43 27.37 -8.97
C ASN A 250 -21.42 26.65 -10.33
N SER A 251 -20.66 25.56 -10.48
CA SER A 251 -20.72 24.70 -11.66
C SER A 251 -22.06 23.95 -11.82
N GLN A 252 -23.05 24.22 -10.96
CA GLN A 252 -24.45 23.80 -11.09
C GLN A 252 -25.06 24.25 -12.44
N GLY A 253 -25.07 23.36 -13.45
CA GLY A 253 -25.80 23.61 -14.70
C GLY A 253 -25.44 22.75 -15.90
N THR A 254 -24.26 22.13 -15.91
CA THR A 254 -23.97 20.98 -16.77
C THR A 254 -23.67 19.82 -15.84
N THR A 255 -24.75 19.19 -15.36
CA THR A 255 -24.84 17.86 -14.72
C THR A 255 -23.57 17.44 -13.96
N SER A 256 -23.59 17.48 -12.61
CA SER A 256 -22.80 16.57 -11.75
C SER A 256 -21.53 16.06 -12.45
N GLY A 257 -20.54 16.93 -12.58
CA GLY A 257 -19.47 16.82 -13.58
C GLY A 257 -18.10 16.84 -12.92
N PRO A 258 -17.62 15.69 -12.47
CA PRO A 258 -16.30 15.56 -11.87
C PRO A 258 -15.14 15.96 -12.84
N GLY A 259 -14.00 16.42 -12.29
CA GLY A 259 -12.92 17.07 -13.05
C GLY A 259 -12.79 18.60 -12.85
N THR A 260 -13.41 19.17 -11.81
CA THR A 260 -13.19 20.58 -11.43
C THR A 260 -11.79 20.85 -10.90
N GLU A 261 -11.11 19.84 -10.38
CA GLU A 261 -9.72 19.92 -9.91
C GLU A 261 -8.79 20.24 -11.08
N THR A 262 -8.92 19.47 -12.17
CA THR A 262 -8.19 19.70 -13.43
C THR A 262 -8.50 21.07 -14.02
N ARG A 263 -9.73 21.58 -13.83
CA ARG A 263 -10.09 22.94 -14.26
C ARG A 263 -9.40 24.02 -13.43
N THR A 264 -9.36 23.88 -12.10
CA THR A 264 -8.61 24.79 -11.22
C THR A 264 -7.13 24.78 -11.60
N ALA A 265 -6.53 23.60 -11.73
CA ALA A 265 -5.15 23.43 -12.18
C ALA A 265 -4.88 24.10 -13.53
N ALA A 266 -5.72 23.84 -14.55
CA ALA A 266 -5.57 24.44 -15.88
C ALA A 266 -5.66 25.97 -15.87
N LEU A 267 -6.52 26.54 -15.01
CA LEU A 267 -6.65 28.00 -14.86
C LEU A 267 -5.44 28.61 -14.16
N LEU A 268 -4.88 27.93 -13.16
CA LEU A 268 -3.64 28.36 -12.49
C LEU A 268 -2.45 28.30 -13.46
N ILE A 269 -2.29 27.19 -14.19
CA ILE A 269 -1.25 27.05 -15.23
C ILE A 269 -1.38 28.11 -16.33
N ASN A 270 -2.62 28.45 -16.72
CA ASN A 270 -2.86 29.46 -17.75
C ASN A 270 -2.59 30.90 -17.26
N SER A 271 -2.31 31.13 -15.98
CA SER A 271 -2.09 32.48 -15.44
C SER A 271 -0.78 33.12 -15.93
N ASP A 272 -0.76 34.45 -15.98
CA ASP A 272 0.47 35.22 -16.27
C ASP A 272 1.55 34.98 -15.19
N GLU A 273 1.12 34.72 -13.95
CA GLU A 273 1.99 34.40 -12.82
C GLU A 273 2.76 33.10 -13.08
N PHE A 274 2.05 32.01 -13.40
CA PHE A 274 2.66 30.73 -13.74
C PHE A 274 3.67 30.88 -14.90
N TYR A 275 3.29 31.59 -15.96
CA TYR A 275 4.16 31.79 -17.12
C TYR A 275 5.42 32.58 -16.77
N ALA A 276 5.30 33.63 -15.94
CA ALA A 276 6.44 34.41 -15.47
C ALA A 276 7.38 33.58 -14.57
N ASP A 277 6.82 32.80 -13.64
CA ASP A 277 7.58 31.94 -12.72
C ASP A 277 8.26 30.78 -13.46
N SER A 278 7.67 30.33 -14.57
CA SER A 278 8.28 29.38 -15.52
C SER A 278 9.39 29.99 -16.39
N GLY A 279 9.86 31.21 -16.07
CA GLY A 279 10.93 31.91 -16.78
C GLY A 279 10.47 32.72 -17.99
N GLY A 280 9.17 32.86 -18.23
CA GLY A 280 8.60 33.74 -19.27
C GLY A 280 8.86 33.29 -20.71
N THR A 281 9.18 32.01 -20.91
CA THR A 281 9.43 31.42 -22.25
C THR A 281 8.54 30.21 -22.48
N ILE A 282 8.28 29.87 -23.75
CA ILE A 282 7.49 28.68 -24.11
C ILE A 282 8.16 27.40 -23.61
N ASP A 283 9.48 27.26 -23.78
CA ASP A 283 10.22 26.08 -23.32
C ASP A 283 10.20 25.96 -21.79
N GLY A 284 10.35 27.08 -21.08
CA GLY A 284 10.21 27.12 -19.62
C GLY A 284 8.81 26.74 -19.16
N PHE A 285 7.78 27.30 -19.78
CA PHE A 285 6.38 26.96 -19.53
C PHE A 285 6.08 25.47 -19.72
N ILE A 286 6.50 24.88 -20.85
CA ILE A 286 6.32 23.44 -21.09
C ILE A 286 7.07 22.62 -20.02
N THR A 287 8.29 23.01 -19.70
CA THR A 287 9.13 22.31 -18.71
C THR A 287 8.47 22.29 -17.34
N THR A 288 8.05 23.45 -16.83
CA THR A 288 7.41 23.58 -15.52
C THR A 288 6.08 22.83 -15.47
N VAL A 289 5.25 22.87 -16.52
CA VAL A 289 4.00 22.07 -16.58
C VAL A 289 4.29 20.57 -16.48
N PHE A 290 5.32 20.07 -17.15
CA PHE A 290 5.70 18.66 -17.09
C PHE A 290 6.23 18.27 -15.70
N GLU A 291 7.06 19.12 -15.10
CA GLU A 291 7.62 18.87 -13.77
C GLU A 291 6.54 18.91 -12.67
N ASP A 292 5.64 19.88 -12.73
CA ASP A 292 4.60 20.05 -11.71
C ASP A 292 3.48 19.02 -11.86
N ALA A 293 3.00 18.77 -13.09
CA ALA A 293 1.87 17.87 -13.34
C ALA A 293 2.29 16.39 -13.45
N LEU A 294 3.39 16.09 -14.16
CA LEU A 294 3.80 14.71 -14.48
C LEU A 294 4.99 14.23 -13.64
N LYS A 295 5.53 15.08 -12.76
CA LYS A 295 6.69 14.77 -11.89
C LYS A 295 7.92 14.32 -12.66
N ARG A 296 8.09 14.81 -13.90
CA ARG A 296 9.26 14.53 -14.75
C ARG A 296 9.55 15.68 -15.70
N ALA A 297 10.80 15.77 -16.17
CA ALA A 297 11.16 16.70 -17.23
C ALA A 297 10.58 16.27 -18.60
N PRO A 298 10.28 17.22 -19.51
CA PRO A 298 9.94 16.91 -20.88
C PRO A 298 11.16 16.36 -21.65
N SER A 299 10.92 15.46 -22.60
CA SER A 299 11.96 15.06 -23.55
C SER A 299 12.21 16.17 -24.60
N ALA A 300 13.33 16.08 -25.33
CA ALA A 300 13.60 16.99 -26.44
C ALA A 300 12.51 16.94 -27.53
N SER A 301 11.86 15.78 -27.70
CA SER A 301 10.74 15.62 -28.62
C SER A 301 9.47 16.30 -28.12
N ASP A 302 9.20 16.24 -26.81
CA ASP A 302 8.04 16.91 -26.19
C ASP A 302 8.16 18.43 -26.35
N LEU A 303 9.34 18.99 -26.04
CA LEU A 303 9.63 20.42 -26.20
C LEU A 303 9.44 20.86 -27.66
N ALA A 304 9.99 20.12 -28.62
CA ALA A 304 9.86 20.45 -30.04
C ALA A 304 8.40 20.39 -30.52
N PHE A 305 7.65 19.36 -30.11
CA PHE A 305 6.27 19.17 -30.51
C PHE A 305 5.34 20.24 -29.93
N PHE A 306 5.34 20.42 -28.60
CA PHE A 306 4.47 21.38 -27.95
C PHE A 306 4.90 22.84 -28.19
N GLY A 307 6.21 23.10 -28.30
CA GLY A 307 6.72 24.42 -28.67
C GLY A 307 6.25 24.85 -30.07
N TYR A 308 6.23 23.92 -31.03
CA TYR A 308 5.63 24.18 -32.34
C TYR A 308 4.13 24.47 -32.22
N GLN A 309 3.36 23.69 -31.46
CA GLN A 309 1.92 23.91 -31.34
C GLN A 309 1.56 25.24 -30.67
N LEU A 310 2.25 25.60 -29.57
CA LEU A 310 2.03 26.85 -28.84
C LEU A 310 2.38 28.07 -29.70
N THR A 311 3.36 27.96 -30.60
CA THR A 311 3.67 29.03 -31.56
C THR A 311 2.70 29.11 -32.76
N HIS A 312 1.85 28.09 -32.95
CA HIS A 312 0.93 27.97 -34.09
C HIS A 312 -0.55 27.95 -33.67
N GLY A 313 -0.86 28.48 -32.49
CA GLY A 313 -2.24 28.80 -32.07
C GLY A 313 -2.84 27.88 -31.04
N LEU A 314 -2.13 26.85 -30.55
CA LEU A 314 -2.53 26.16 -29.32
C LEU A 314 -2.37 27.13 -28.15
N THR A 315 -3.41 27.29 -27.34
CA THR A 315 -3.38 28.16 -26.17
C THR A 315 -2.74 27.46 -24.96
N HIS A 316 -2.27 28.24 -23.98
CA HIS A 316 -1.72 27.69 -22.74
C HIS A 316 -2.73 26.81 -22.00
N ILE A 317 -4.01 27.22 -21.95
CA ILE A 317 -5.06 26.42 -21.31
C ILE A 317 -5.36 25.12 -22.06
N GLU A 318 -5.34 25.11 -23.40
CA GLU A 318 -5.52 23.88 -24.18
C GLU A 318 -4.34 22.92 -23.99
N PHE A 319 -3.12 23.44 -23.94
CA PHE A 319 -1.94 22.65 -23.61
C PHE A 319 -2.01 22.08 -22.19
N ALA A 320 -2.29 22.91 -21.19
CA ALA A 320 -2.46 22.49 -19.79
C ALA A 320 -3.52 21.39 -19.67
N THR A 321 -4.68 21.61 -20.30
CA THR A 321 -5.79 20.64 -20.36
C THR A 321 -5.34 19.33 -21.02
N THR A 322 -4.51 19.39 -22.07
CA THR A 322 -3.98 18.19 -22.74
C THR A 322 -3.09 17.37 -21.81
N VAL A 323 -2.22 18.03 -21.03
CA VAL A 323 -1.33 17.37 -20.07
C VAL A 323 -2.11 16.79 -18.90
N LEU A 324 -3.02 17.56 -18.31
CA LEU A 324 -3.81 17.15 -17.13
C LEU A 324 -4.88 16.09 -17.43
N ASN A 325 -5.23 15.86 -18.69
CA ASN A 325 -6.08 14.74 -19.11
C ASN A 325 -5.29 13.61 -19.76
N SER A 326 -3.95 13.65 -19.68
CA SER A 326 -3.12 12.57 -20.21
C SER A 326 -3.26 11.32 -19.34
N TYR A 327 -3.10 10.16 -19.97
CA TYR A 327 -3.07 8.87 -19.26
C TYR A 327 -2.00 8.84 -18.17
N GLU A 328 -0.85 9.48 -18.40
CA GLU A 328 0.23 9.56 -17.42
C GLU A 328 -0.19 10.33 -16.15
N TYR A 329 -0.83 11.49 -16.32
CA TYR A 329 -1.37 12.26 -15.20
C TYR A 329 -2.44 11.48 -14.44
N GLN A 330 -3.40 10.88 -15.14
CA GLN A 330 -4.48 10.11 -14.52
C GLN A 330 -3.93 8.93 -13.70
N VAL A 331 -2.93 8.22 -14.21
CA VAL A 331 -2.29 7.11 -13.49
C VAL A 331 -1.62 7.58 -12.21
N ASP A 332 -0.94 8.72 -12.23
CA ASP A 332 -0.31 9.28 -11.03
C ASP A 332 -1.35 9.69 -9.99
N GLN A 333 -2.38 10.43 -10.39
CA GLN A 333 -3.46 10.87 -9.50
C GLN A 333 -4.20 9.69 -8.86
N ILE A 334 -4.57 8.68 -9.65
CA ILE A 334 -5.30 7.51 -9.15
C ILE A 334 -4.43 6.70 -8.19
N ASN A 335 -3.15 6.48 -8.51
CA ASN A 335 -2.26 5.78 -7.58
C ASN A 335 -2.06 6.57 -6.27
N GLY A 336 -1.93 7.88 -6.35
CA GLY A 336 -1.85 8.73 -5.16
C GLY A 336 -3.11 8.64 -4.28
N LEU A 337 -4.30 8.54 -4.88
CA LEU A 337 -5.54 8.29 -4.15
C LEU A 337 -5.57 6.91 -3.50
N PHE A 338 -5.21 5.86 -4.24
CA PHE A 338 -5.15 4.49 -3.71
C PHE A 338 -4.14 4.36 -2.56
N GLU A 339 -2.96 5.00 -2.68
CA GLU A 339 -1.97 5.02 -1.62
C GLU A 339 -2.49 5.76 -0.38
N ARG A 340 -3.18 6.89 -0.56
CA ARG A 340 -3.76 7.67 0.54
C ARG A 340 -4.87 6.91 1.27
N TYR A 341 -5.82 6.34 0.54
CA TYR A 341 -7.04 5.76 1.12
C TYR A 341 -6.88 4.28 1.51
N LEU A 342 -6.09 3.51 0.76
CA LEU A 342 -5.99 2.06 0.94
C LEU A 342 -4.58 1.60 1.34
N GLY A 343 -3.57 2.48 1.29
CA GLY A 343 -2.19 2.15 1.66
C GLY A 343 -1.47 1.26 0.64
N ARG A 344 -1.95 1.22 -0.61
CA ARG A 344 -1.37 0.44 -1.71
C ARG A 344 -1.60 1.14 -3.05
N PRO A 345 -0.82 0.86 -4.10
CA PRO A 345 -1.17 1.31 -5.45
C PRO A 345 -2.41 0.59 -5.98
N ALA A 346 -3.03 1.19 -7.01
CA ALA A 346 -4.13 0.56 -7.73
C ALA A 346 -3.62 -0.71 -8.45
N ASP A 347 -4.39 -1.80 -8.37
CA ASP A 347 -4.14 -2.94 -9.25
C ASP A 347 -4.60 -2.61 -10.68
N PRO A 348 -4.20 -3.39 -11.70
CA PRO A 348 -4.50 -3.06 -13.09
C PRO A 348 -6.00 -2.94 -13.42
N ALA A 349 -6.87 -3.67 -12.71
CA ALA A 349 -8.32 -3.62 -12.94
C ALA A 349 -8.92 -2.37 -12.28
N GLY A 350 -8.56 -2.09 -11.03
CA GLY A 350 -8.93 -0.85 -10.35
C GLY A 350 -8.46 0.38 -11.11
N LEU A 351 -7.20 0.41 -11.54
CA LEU A 351 -6.66 1.52 -12.33
C LEU A 351 -7.47 1.75 -13.62
N ALA A 352 -7.80 0.68 -14.35
CA ALA A 352 -8.59 0.80 -15.57
C ALA A 352 -10.03 1.29 -15.31
N ALA A 353 -10.67 0.86 -14.22
CA ALA A 353 -12.01 1.31 -13.84
C ALA A 353 -12.04 2.81 -13.54
N PHE A 354 -11.09 3.30 -12.73
CA PHE A 354 -11.01 4.71 -12.36
C PHE A 354 -10.64 5.61 -13.56
N ILE A 355 -9.76 5.14 -14.47
CA ILE A 355 -9.46 5.88 -15.71
C ILE A 355 -10.69 5.96 -16.64
N ASN A 356 -11.50 4.90 -16.71
CA ASN A 356 -12.74 4.94 -17.48
C ASN A 356 -13.74 5.92 -16.86
N ASN A 357 -13.82 5.99 -15.52
CA ASN A 357 -14.60 7.01 -14.84
C ASN A 357 -14.08 8.41 -15.24
N ASP A 358 -12.77 8.66 -15.18
CA ASP A 358 -12.23 9.97 -15.59
C ASP A 358 -12.60 10.33 -17.04
N GLY A 359 -12.60 9.34 -17.95
CA GLY A 359 -13.04 9.52 -19.34
C GLY A 359 -14.52 9.87 -19.53
N LEU A 360 -15.37 9.58 -18.54
CA LEU A 360 -16.78 9.98 -18.51
C LEU A 360 -16.97 11.38 -17.89
N GLY A 361 -15.87 12.07 -17.57
CA GLY A 361 -15.90 13.30 -16.79
C GLY A 361 -16.06 13.01 -15.31
N TYR A 362 -15.56 11.87 -14.82
CA TYR A 362 -15.19 11.75 -13.41
C TYR A 362 -13.79 12.32 -13.15
N GLY A 363 -13.44 12.51 -11.89
CA GLY A 363 -12.33 13.32 -11.45
C GLY A 363 -12.09 13.08 -9.97
N THR A 364 -11.10 13.75 -9.42
CA THR A 364 -10.51 13.36 -8.13
C THR A 364 -11.55 13.29 -7.00
N THR A 365 -12.46 14.27 -6.88
CA THR A 365 -13.51 14.25 -5.85
C THR A 365 -14.37 12.99 -5.93
N SER A 366 -14.91 12.63 -7.10
CA SER A 366 -15.75 11.43 -7.23
C SER A 366 -14.98 10.12 -7.10
N ASN A 367 -13.71 10.11 -7.49
CA ASN A 367 -12.83 8.97 -7.24
C ASN A 367 -12.57 8.81 -5.73
N THR A 368 -12.43 9.92 -5.00
CA THR A 368 -12.36 9.92 -3.53
C THR A 368 -13.65 9.40 -2.90
N GLU A 369 -14.83 9.83 -3.35
CA GLU A 369 -16.13 9.28 -2.90
C GLU A 369 -16.20 7.77 -3.14
N THR A 370 -15.79 7.34 -4.33
CA THR A 370 -15.78 5.92 -4.71
C THR A 370 -14.88 5.11 -3.79
N LEU A 371 -13.69 5.63 -3.44
CA LEU A 371 -12.76 4.96 -2.52
C LEU A 371 -13.31 4.85 -1.10
N LEU A 372 -13.94 5.91 -0.59
CA LEU A 372 -14.60 5.91 0.72
C LEU A 372 -15.75 4.89 0.81
N ASP A 373 -16.42 4.61 -0.31
CA ASP A 373 -17.50 3.63 -0.41
C ASP A 373 -17.01 2.18 -0.59
N THR A 374 -15.72 1.96 -0.81
CA THR A 374 -15.22 0.59 -0.99
C THR A 374 -15.32 -0.24 0.30
N PRO A 375 -15.67 -1.54 0.19
CA PRO A 375 -15.59 -2.46 1.32
C PRO A 375 -14.20 -2.53 1.94
N GLU A 376 -13.13 -2.38 1.14
CA GLU A 376 -11.76 -2.39 1.64
C GLU A 376 -11.47 -1.19 2.55
N PHE A 377 -11.90 0.01 2.19
CA PHE A 377 -11.75 1.17 3.06
C PHE A 377 -12.52 0.97 4.37
N TYR A 378 -13.78 0.51 4.29
CA TYR A 378 -14.59 0.23 5.47
C TYR A 378 -13.94 -0.84 6.36
N ASP A 379 -13.61 -2.01 5.80
CA ASP A 379 -13.03 -3.14 6.52
C ASP A 379 -11.72 -2.74 7.20
N ARG A 380 -10.88 -1.97 6.51
CA ARG A 380 -9.65 -1.39 7.06
C ARG A 380 -9.93 -0.49 8.26
N ALA A 381 -10.89 0.43 8.13
CA ALA A 381 -11.21 1.39 9.18
C ALA A 381 -11.84 0.71 10.41
N VAL A 382 -12.64 -0.34 10.22
CA VAL A 382 -13.31 -1.02 11.34
C VAL A 382 -12.54 -2.22 11.89
N GLY A 383 -11.49 -2.65 11.18
CA GLY A 383 -10.65 -3.82 11.49
C GLY A 383 -11.28 -5.16 11.19
N LEU A 384 -12.08 -5.23 10.13
CA LEU A 384 -12.55 -6.48 9.58
C LEU A 384 -11.47 -7.08 8.66
N PRO A 385 -11.51 -8.40 8.41
CA PRO A 385 -10.60 -9.02 7.45
C PRO A 385 -10.76 -8.37 6.08
N LEU A 386 -9.68 -7.84 5.49
CA LEU A 386 -9.71 -7.33 4.12
C LEU A 386 -10.06 -8.46 3.16
N ASN A 387 -11.30 -8.46 2.68
CA ASN A 387 -11.65 -9.18 1.48
C ASN A 387 -11.10 -8.35 0.31
N THR A 388 -10.16 -8.91 -0.46
CA THR A 388 -9.68 -8.25 -1.68
C THR A 388 -10.87 -7.87 -2.55
N VAL A 389 -11.03 -6.58 -2.83
CA VAL A 389 -12.15 -5.98 -3.56
C VAL A 389 -12.34 -6.67 -4.92
N GLU A 390 -13.48 -7.31 -5.11
CA GLU A 390 -14.13 -7.31 -6.42
C GLU A 390 -14.89 -5.98 -6.51
N ILE A 391 -14.51 -5.12 -7.45
CA ILE A 391 -15.29 -3.91 -7.75
C ILE A 391 -16.66 -4.40 -8.20
N ARG A 392 -17.73 -3.97 -7.54
CA ARG A 392 -19.09 -4.30 -7.99
C ARG A 392 -19.30 -3.60 -9.34
N ASP A 393 -19.58 -4.42 -10.36
CA ASP A 393 -19.88 -4.01 -11.74
C ASP A 393 -20.95 -2.91 -11.84
#